data_AF-A0A7S4J4F2-F1
#
_entry.id   AF-A0A7S4J4F2-F1
#
_cell.length_a   1.000
_cell.length_b   1.000
_cell.length_c   1.000
_cell.angle_alpha   90.00
_cell.angle_beta   90.00
_cell.angle_gamma   90.00
#
_symmetry.space_group_name_H-M   'P 1'
#
loop_
_entity.id
_entity.type
_entity.pdbx_description
1 polymer ?
#
loop_
_entity_poly.entity_id
_entity_poly.type
_entity_poly.pdbx_seq_one_letter_code
_entity_poly.pdbx_strand_id
1 'polypeptide(L)'
;MSVQAQRVGAAGASLLSFTSRGIRKLWRIAVSSPAPQPPAGILGVNLGKNKNTPDETASDDYRALIRTLGPYADYLVVNVSSPNTPGLRGLQRRDALRDLLTGAIEERDGLAEAAENDAGEGTGGGGEGEGEGEGEGEGE
;
A
#
# COMPACT_ATOMS: atom_id res chain seq x y z
N MET A 1 11.01 9.57 -9.29
CA MET A 1 9.74 8.81 -9.31
C MET A 1 8.65 9.84 -9.24
N SER A 2 7.67 9.80 -10.14
CA SER A 2 6.49 10.68 -10.04
C SER A 2 5.38 9.90 -9.36
N VAL A 3 4.90 10.39 -8.23
CA VAL A 3 3.71 9.87 -7.56
C VAL A 3 2.77 11.03 -7.31
N GLN A 4 1.51 10.86 -7.68
CA GLN A 4 0.47 11.83 -7.36
C GLN A 4 -0.63 11.11 -6.59
N ALA A 5 -1.09 11.70 -5.49
CA ALA A 5 -2.20 11.15 -4.72
C ALA A 5 -3.36 12.14 -4.77
N GLN A 6 -4.57 11.61 -4.89
CA GLN A 6 -5.79 12.40 -4.92
C GLN A 6 -6.86 11.68 -4.11
N ARG A 7 -7.52 12.42 -3.21
CA ARG A 7 -8.68 11.92 -2.47
C ARG A 7 -9.96 12.52 -3.05
N VAL A 8 -10.97 11.67 -3.25
CA VAL A 8 -12.30 12.06 -3.75
C VAL A 8 -13.32 11.78 -2.64
N GLY A 9 -14.01 12.80 -2.13
CA GLY A 9 -15.12 12.63 -1.17
C GLY A 9 -15.20 13.64 -0.02
N ALA A 10 -14.10 14.29 0.35
CA ALA A 10 -14.15 15.49 1.20
C ALA A 10 -14.40 16.72 0.31
N ALA A 11 -15.13 17.72 0.81
CA ALA A 11 -15.37 18.97 0.09
C ALA A 11 -14.04 19.56 -0.44
N GLY A 12 -13.79 19.39 -1.75
CA GLY A 12 -12.54 19.75 -2.41
C GLY A 12 -11.63 18.56 -2.72
N ALA A 13 -11.51 18.23 -4.01
CA ALA A 13 -10.46 17.33 -4.49
C ALA A 13 -9.11 18.07 -4.44
N SER A 14 -8.29 17.83 -3.43
CA SER A 14 -6.91 18.33 -3.39
C SER A 14 -5.98 17.39 -4.14
N LEU A 15 -5.40 17.87 -5.24
CA LEU A 15 -4.32 17.18 -5.96
C LEU A 15 -3.00 17.50 -5.27
N LEU A 16 -2.33 16.49 -4.72
CA LEU A 16 -1.07 16.70 -4.03
C LEU A 16 0.02 15.81 -4.65
N SER A 17 1.03 16.45 -5.23
CA SER A 17 2.18 15.76 -5.83
C SER A 17 3.18 15.42 -4.74
N PHE A 18 3.54 14.15 -4.63
CA PHE A 18 4.46 13.67 -3.59
C PHE A 18 5.61 12.87 -4.18
N THR A 19 6.75 12.91 -3.52
CA THR A 19 7.74 11.84 -3.67
C THR A 19 7.26 10.62 -2.88
N SER A 20 7.67 9.40 -3.26
CA SER A 20 7.29 8.16 -2.56
C SER A 20 7.68 8.17 -1.06
N ARG A 21 8.66 8.99 -0.66
CA ARG A 21 9.03 9.22 0.75
C ARG A 21 8.03 10.14 1.48
N GLY A 22 7.44 11.11 0.78
CA GLY A 22 6.43 12.04 1.31
C GLY A 22 5.12 11.34 1.70
N ILE A 23 4.64 10.41 0.87
CA ILE A 23 3.38 9.68 1.15
C ILE A 23 3.48 8.83 2.41
N ARG A 24 4.57 8.08 2.62
CA ARG A 24 4.74 7.29 3.86
C ARG A 24 4.68 8.16 5.11
N LYS A 25 5.32 9.34 5.09
CA LYS A 25 5.33 10.26 6.24
C LYS A 25 3.94 10.84 6.50
N LEU A 26 3.21 11.23 5.46
CA LEU A 26 1.85 11.76 5.58
C LEU A 26 0.84 10.73 5.99
N TRP A 27 0.92 9.52 5.43
CA TRP A 27 0.04 8.44 5.85
C TRP A 27 0.30 8.09 7.31
N ARG A 28 1.57 7.93 7.73
CA ARG A 28 1.90 7.67 9.14
C ARG A 28 1.39 8.76 10.08
N ILE A 29 1.43 10.03 9.68
CA ILE A 29 0.83 11.14 10.46
C ILE A 29 -0.70 11.02 10.50
N ALA A 30 -1.33 10.62 9.39
CA ALA A 30 -2.77 10.45 9.29
C ALA A 30 -3.30 9.22 10.05
N VAL A 31 -2.53 8.13 10.17
CA VAL A 31 -2.94 6.92 10.92
C VAL A 31 -2.41 6.84 12.35
N SER A 32 -1.39 7.62 12.75
CA SER A 32 -0.91 7.68 14.14
C SER A 32 -1.59 8.74 15.02
N SER A 33 -2.56 9.51 14.50
CA SER A 33 -3.32 10.46 15.34
C SER A 33 -4.54 9.79 15.98
N PRO A 34 -4.75 9.90 17.31
CA PRO A 34 -5.84 9.21 18.03
C PRO A 34 -7.25 9.83 17.87
N ALA A 35 -7.57 10.54 16.78
CA ALA A 35 -8.95 10.93 16.38
C ALA A 35 -8.96 11.63 14.99
N PRO A 36 -10.12 11.74 14.30
CA PRO A 36 -11.22 10.79 14.08
C PRO A 36 -11.01 10.04 12.74
N GLN A 37 -11.87 9.07 12.41
CA GLN A 37 -11.99 8.30 11.15
C GLN A 37 -11.08 8.72 9.97
N PRO A 38 -10.44 7.78 9.24
CA PRO A 38 -9.73 8.12 8.01
C PRO A 38 -10.64 9.02 7.14
N PRO A 39 -10.14 10.16 6.63
CA PRO A 39 -11.01 11.18 6.04
C PRO A 39 -11.99 10.56 5.05
N ALA A 40 -13.28 10.85 5.17
CA ALA A 40 -14.29 10.24 4.30
C ALA A 40 -13.92 10.44 2.82
N GLY A 41 -13.79 9.34 2.07
CA GLY A 41 -13.52 9.36 0.63
C GLY A 41 -12.44 8.38 0.16
N ILE A 42 -12.51 8.06 -1.12
CA ILE A 42 -11.65 7.13 -1.86
C ILE A 42 -10.31 7.82 -2.18
N LEU A 43 -9.19 7.17 -1.87
CA LEU A 43 -7.82 7.58 -2.15
C LEU A 43 -7.28 6.87 -3.39
N GLY A 44 -7.14 7.64 -4.47
CA GLY A 44 -6.44 7.22 -5.67
C GLY A 44 -4.97 7.59 -5.66
N VAL A 45 -4.10 6.68 -6.08
CA VAL A 45 -2.68 6.95 -6.25
C VAL A 45 -2.25 6.68 -7.68
N ASN A 46 -1.74 7.73 -8.34
CA ASN A 46 -1.22 7.71 -9.69
C ASN A 46 0.29 7.46 -9.67
N LEU A 47 0.67 6.33 -10.26
CA LEU A 47 2.02 5.80 -10.29
C LEU A 47 2.66 6.09 -11.65
N GLY A 48 3.91 6.56 -11.66
CA GLY A 48 4.69 6.68 -12.88
C GLY A 48 6.15 6.27 -12.67
N LYS A 49 6.80 5.84 -13.76
CA LYS A 49 8.21 5.45 -13.73
C LYS A 49 9.16 6.59 -13.31
N ASN A 50 10.36 6.25 -12.89
CA ASN A 50 11.46 7.21 -12.74
C ASN A 50 11.88 7.77 -14.10
N LYS A 51 12.25 9.06 -14.14
CA LYS A 51 12.69 9.76 -15.37
C LYS A 51 13.87 9.06 -16.05
N ASN A 52 14.76 8.46 -15.26
CA ASN A 52 16.02 7.87 -15.73
C ASN A 52 15.94 6.35 -15.88
N THR A 53 14.82 5.71 -15.55
CA THR A 53 14.65 4.27 -15.74
C THR A 53 14.39 3.99 -17.23
N PRO A 54 15.19 3.12 -17.87
CA PRO A 54 14.93 2.62 -19.21
C PRO A 54 13.52 2.02 -19.33
N ASP A 55 12.95 1.99 -20.53
CA ASP A 55 11.59 1.49 -20.71
C ASP A 55 11.49 -0.02 -20.45
N GLU A 56 12.57 -0.75 -20.73
CA GLU A 56 12.72 -2.19 -20.53
C GLU A 56 12.61 -2.60 -19.05
N THR A 57 13.04 -1.72 -18.14
CA THR A 57 13.00 -1.94 -16.68
C THR A 57 11.97 -1.06 -15.99
N ALA A 58 11.12 -0.36 -16.75
CA ALA A 58 10.09 0.52 -16.18
C ALA A 58 9.12 -0.26 -15.27
N SER A 59 8.83 -1.53 -15.58
CA SER A 59 7.95 -2.40 -14.79
C SER A 59 8.37 -2.48 -13.32
N ASP A 60 9.67 -2.49 -13.04
CA ASP A 60 10.21 -2.60 -11.68
C ASP A 60 9.88 -1.36 -10.85
N ASP A 61 9.85 -0.17 -11.46
CA ASP A 61 9.45 1.05 -10.77
C ASP A 61 7.99 0.97 -10.32
N TYR A 62 7.09 0.43 -11.15
CA TYR A 62 5.68 0.28 -10.80
C TYR A 62 5.51 -0.77 -9.70
N ARG A 63 6.14 -1.94 -9.80
CA ARG A 63 6.11 -2.96 -8.74
C ARG A 63 6.59 -2.40 -7.40
N ALA A 64 7.71 -1.67 -7.40
CA ALA A 64 8.22 -1.02 -6.18
C ALA A 64 7.25 0.00 -5.57
N LEU A 65 6.57 0.78 -6.42
CA LEU A 65 5.54 1.72 -5.99
C LEU A 65 4.29 1.01 -5.47
N ILE A 66 3.82 -0.05 -6.11
CA ILE A 66 2.67 -0.85 -5.69
C ILE A 66 2.96 -1.47 -4.32
N ARG A 67 4.11 -2.13 -4.14
CA ARG A 67 4.52 -2.67 -2.84
C ARG A 67 4.55 -1.63 -1.73
N THR A 68 4.97 -0.40 -2.08
CA THR A 68 5.13 0.69 -1.12
C THR A 68 3.81 1.39 -0.79
N LEU A 69 2.92 1.54 -1.76
CA LEU A 69 1.77 2.46 -1.70
C LEU A 69 0.42 1.75 -1.82
N GLY A 70 0.41 0.52 -2.32
CA GLY A 70 -0.76 -0.34 -2.45
C GLY A 70 -1.52 -0.53 -1.13
N PRO A 71 -0.85 -0.80 0.01
CA PRO A 71 -1.55 -0.94 1.30
C PRO A 71 -2.31 0.31 1.76
N TYR A 72 -2.08 1.47 1.12
CA TYR A 72 -2.67 2.75 1.51
C TYR A 72 -3.69 3.27 0.50
N ALA A 73 -3.82 2.64 -0.68
CA ALA A 73 -4.62 3.16 -1.78
C ALA A 73 -5.90 2.34 -1.96
N ASP A 74 -7.03 3.02 -2.18
CA ASP A 74 -8.26 2.35 -2.59
C ASP A 74 -8.21 1.94 -4.07
N TYR A 75 -7.50 2.73 -4.90
CA TYR A 75 -7.19 2.35 -6.27
C TYR A 75 -5.84 2.92 -6.73
N LEU A 76 -5.23 2.21 -7.67
CA LEU A 76 -3.94 2.54 -8.27
C LEU A 76 -4.13 2.86 -9.75
N VAL A 77 -3.42 3.88 -10.24
CA VAL A 77 -3.38 4.23 -11.66
C VAL A 77 -1.97 3.98 -12.19
N VAL A 78 -1.87 3.19 -13.26
CA VAL A 78 -0.62 2.98 -14.00
C VAL A 78 -0.53 4.05 -15.10
N ASN A 79 0.28 5.08 -14.90
CA ASN A 79 0.37 6.20 -15.82
C ASN A 79 1.43 6.00 -16.91
N VAL A 80 0.95 5.67 -18.10
CA VAL A 80 1.76 5.52 -19.32
C VAL A 80 1.54 6.64 -20.35
N SER A 81 0.89 7.75 -19.97
CA SER A 81 0.36 8.74 -20.93
C SER A 81 1.00 10.14 -20.87
N SER A 82 1.77 10.46 -19.80
CA SER A 82 2.39 11.78 -19.63
C SER A 82 3.29 12.16 -20.82
N PRO A 83 3.12 13.36 -21.42
CA PRO A 83 4.02 13.86 -22.47
C PRO A 83 5.37 14.30 -21.92
N ASN A 84 5.46 14.54 -20.60
CA ASN A 84 6.63 15.14 -19.95
C ASN A 84 7.67 14.10 -19.51
N THR A 85 7.44 12.81 -19.78
CA THR A 85 8.34 11.72 -19.41
C THR A 85 8.84 11.05 -20.70
N PRO A 86 10.11 11.26 -21.10
CA PRO A 86 10.69 10.63 -22.28
C PRO A 86 10.55 9.11 -22.25
N GLY A 87 10.25 8.51 -23.41
CA GLY A 87 10.05 7.06 -23.56
C GLY A 87 8.72 6.52 -23.04
N LEU A 88 8.04 7.21 -22.12
CA LEU A 88 6.89 6.67 -21.39
C LEU A 88 5.76 6.15 -22.29
N ARG A 89 5.45 6.86 -23.38
CA ARG A 89 4.41 6.44 -24.34
C ARG A 89 4.77 5.17 -25.11
N GLY A 90 6.05 4.81 -25.17
CA GLY A 90 6.54 3.55 -25.72
C GLY A 90 6.03 2.32 -24.95
N LEU A 91 5.69 2.47 -23.66
CA LEU A 91 5.06 1.44 -22.84
C LEU A 91 3.61 1.14 -23.25
N GLN A 92 3.00 1.93 -24.12
CA GLN A 92 1.64 1.67 -24.63
C GLN A 92 1.62 0.62 -25.76
N ARG A 93 2.78 0.16 -26.24
CA ARG A 93 2.86 -0.95 -27.22
C ARG A 93 2.33 -2.24 -26.59
N ARG A 94 1.63 -3.06 -27.38
CA ARG A 94 0.92 -4.27 -26.93
C ARG A 94 1.71 -5.11 -25.92
N ASP A 95 2.92 -5.53 -26.29
CA ASP A 95 3.71 -6.45 -25.47
C ASP A 95 4.23 -5.77 -24.21
N ALA A 96 4.78 -4.57 -24.34
CA ALA A 96 5.26 -3.78 -23.20
C ALA A 96 4.14 -3.46 -22.19
N LEU A 97 2.94 -3.12 -22.67
CA LEU A 97 1.79 -2.85 -21.82
C LEU A 97 1.30 -4.12 -21.13
N ARG A 98 1.29 -5.25 -21.85
CA ARG A 98 0.94 -6.55 -21.28
C ARG A 98 1.89 -6.93 -20.15
N ASP A 99 3.20 -6.81 -20.37
CA ASP A 99 4.21 -7.17 -19.37
C ASP A 99 4.12 -6.26 -18.15
N LEU A 100 3.93 -4.95 -18.38
CA LEU A 100 3.74 -3.97 -17.32
C LEU A 100 2.51 -4.28 -16.45
N LEU A 101 1.35 -4.50 -17.08
CA LEU A 101 0.10 -4.74 -16.36
C LEU A 101 0.08 -6.09 -15.67
N THR A 102 0.64 -7.13 -16.30
CA THR A 102 0.79 -8.45 -15.68
C THR A 102 1.59 -8.31 -14.39
N GLY A 103 2.75 -7.62 -14.45
CA GLY A 103 3.56 -7.44 -13.26
C GLY A 103 2.96 -6.53 -12.19
N ALA A 104 2.19 -5.52 -12.59
CA ALA A 104 1.47 -4.68 -11.65
C ALA A 104 0.36 -5.46 -10.92
N ILE A 105 -0.37 -6.33 -11.63
CA ILE A 105 -1.44 -7.16 -11.05
C ILE A 105 -0.84 -8.20 -10.11
N GLU A 106 0.20 -8.93 -10.53
CA GLU A 106 0.91 -9.90 -9.69
C GLU A 106 1.38 -9.28 -8.36
N GLU A 107 2.01 -8.10 -8.43
CA GLU A 107 2.48 -7.43 -7.22
C GLU A 107 1.33 -6.98 -6.32
N ARG A 108 0.22 -6.50 -6.90
CA ARG A 108 -0.98 -6.11 -6.13
C ARG A 108 -1.60 -7.30 -5.43
N ASP A 109 -1.77 -8.41 -6.15
CA ASP A 109 -2.45 -9.60 -5.63
C ASP A 109 -1.62 -10.26 -4.53
N GLY A 110 -0.29 -10.28 -4.67
CA GLY A 110 0.60 -10.74 -3.60
C GLY A 110 0.55 -9.91 -2.31
N LEU A 111 0.09 -8.65 -2.34
CA LEU A 111 -0.14 -7.86 -1.12
C LEU A 111 -1.39 -8.31 -0.36
N ALA A 112 -2.43 -8.76 -1.07
CA ALA A 112 -3.65 -9.28 -0.44
C ALA A 112 -3.35 -10.60 0.28
N GLU A 113 -2.63 -11.51 -0.39
CA GLU A 113 -2.19 -12.77 0.20
C GLU A 113 -1.29 -12.56 1.43
N ALA A 114 -0.37 -11.60 1.39
CA ALA A 114 0.48 -11.28 2.54
C ALA A 114 -0.31 -10.73 3.74
N ALA A 115 -1.34 -9.90 3.49
CA ALA A 115 -2.20 -9.36 4.54
C ALA A 115 -3.09 -10.43 5.18
N GLU A 116 -3.56 -11.41 4.41
CA GLU A 116 -4.34 -12.55 4.90
C GLU A 116 -3.51 -13.46 5.82
N ASN A 117 -2.23 -13.68 5.50
CA ASN A 117 -1.33 -14.51 6.29
C ASN A 117 -0.94 -13.86 7.64
N ASP A 118 -0.74 -12.53 7.68
CA ASP A 118 -0.40 -11.78 8.90
C ASP A 118 -1.57 -11.72 9.90
N ALA A 119 -2.82 -11.75 9.41
CA ALA A 119 -4.02 -11.81 10.24
C ALA A 119 -4.23 -13.17 10.95
N GLY A 120 -3.51 -14.22 10.54
CA GLY A 120 -3.65 -15.59 11.07
C GLY A 120 -2.84 -15.88 12.34
N GLU A 121 -1.89 -15.03 12.73
CA GLU A 121 -0.98 -15.29 13.88
C GLU A 121 -1.42 -14.64 15.21
N GLY A 122 -2.61 -14.05 15.29
CA GLY A 122 -3.09 -13.36 16.49
C GLY A 122 -4.39 -13.88 17.06
N THR A 123 -4.39 -15.03 17.75
CA THR A 123 -5.25 -15.33 18.93
C THR A 123 -4.99 -16.76 19.44
N GLY A 124 -4.03 -16.92 20.35
CA GLY A 124 -3.84 -18.19 21.05
C GLY A 124 -3.09 -17.97 22.36
N GLY A 125 -3.80 -17.97 23.49
CA GLY A 125 -3.17 -17.96 24.82
C GLY A 125 -3.92 -17.29 25.96
N GLY A 126 -5.27 -17.26 25.95
CA GLY A 126 -6.06 -16.99 27.15
C GLY A 126 -6.68 -18.30 27.63
N GLY A 127 -5.95 -19.06 28.43
CA GLY A 127 -6.44 -20.26 29.10
C GLY A 127 -6.48 -20.00 30.60
N GLU A 128 -7.66 -19.66 31.09
CA GLU A 128 -8.01 -19.55 32.50
C GLU A 128 -7.82 -20.91 33.18
N GLY A 129 -6.96 -20.97 34.20
CA GLY A 129 -6.86 -22.09 35.12
C GLY A 129 -7.52 -21.69 36.42
N GLU A 130 -8.79 -22.07 36.57
CA GLU A 130 -9.56 -21.98 37.81
C GLU A 130 -8.85 -22.77 38.92
N GLY A 131 -8.97 -22.26 40.15
CA GLY A 131 -8.33 -22.84 41.32
C GLY A 131 -9.02 -24.09 41.83
N GLU A 132 -8.23 -24.93 42.48
CA GLU A 132 -8.69 -25.83 43.52
C GLU A 132 -7.80 -25.61 44.75
N GLY A 133 -8.43 -25.20 45.85
CA GLY A 133 -7.82 -25.13 47.15
C GLY A 133 -8.22 -26.35 47.96
N GLU A 134 -7.22 -27.04 48.51
CA GLU A 134 -7.26 -27.93 49.69
C GLU A 134 -5.81 -27.84 50.24
N GLY A 135 -5.45 -27.62 51.50
CA GLY A 135 -6.08 -27.94 52.77
C GLY A 135 -4.99 -28.59 53.64
N GLU A 136 -4.54 -27.85 54.67
CA GLU A 136 -3.99 -28.31 55.97
C GLU A 136 -2.68 -29.14 56.07
N GLY A 137 -1.84 -28.80 57.07
CA GLY A 137 -0.77 -29.68 57.58
C GLY A 137 0.36 -28.97 58.33
N GLU A 138 0.29 -28.98 59.66
CA GLU A 138 1.22 -28.40 60.64
C GLU A 138 2.55 -29.19 60.83
N GLY A 139 3.56 -28.52 61.40
CA GLY A 139 4.79 -29.09 62.01
C GLY A 139 6.05 -28.39 61.50
N GLU A 140 6.92 -27.75 62.30
CA GLU A 140 7.23 -27.82 63.73
C GLU A 140 7.47 -26.42 64.34
#